data_AF-A0A7C7PR47-F1
#
_entry.id   AF-A0A7C7PR47-F1
#
_cell.length_a   1.000
_cell.length_b   1.000
_cell.length_c   1.000
_cell.angle_alpha   90.00
_cell.angle_beta   90.00
_cell.angle_gamma   90.00
#
_symmetry.space_group_name_H-M   'P 1'
#
loop_
_entity.id
_entity.type
_entity.pdbx_description
1 polymer ?
#
loop_
_entity_poly.entity_id
_entity_poly.type
_entity_poly.pdbx_seq_one_letter_code
_entity_poly.pdbx_strand_id
1 'polypeptide(L)'
;YIKNGLGAEWAWLGTAFALFGLFAGFGIGNMVQANSVADVLSSSFRISPWITGGVMAVLVALVLIGGIRRIAEVAGRLVPIMAIAYLTGGLIILASNLNAIPDALGLVFKHAFTPIAAGGGFAGAAVWAAIRFGVARGIFSNEAGLGSAPIAHAAAATDDPVRQGTVAMLGTFIDTLVICTITGLVILVSGVWTSGETGAALSSLAFESALPGFGGYVVTFGLAVFAFTTALGWSVYGEKCAEYLFGVRAIIPFRLVWVVALPVGAVAKLSFIWLVADTLNALMAIPNLIALLLLSPVVVQLTHAYFRREG
;
A
#
# COMPACT_ATOMS: atom_id res chain seq x y z
N TYR A 1 2.57 10.07 -18.71
CA TYR A 1 3.26 11.37 -18.80
C TYR A 1 4.65 11.26 -19.41
N ILE A 2 5.41 10.16 -19.19
CA ILE A 2 6.78 9.97 -19.73
C ILE A 2 6.88 10.24 -21.24
N LYS A 3 6.14 9.49 -22.06
CA LYS A 3 6.11 9.65 -23.53
C LYS A 3 5.71 11.07 -23.99
N ASN A 4 4.73 11.68 -23.33
CA ASN A 4 4.16 12.96 -23.76
C ASN A 4 4.94 14.17 -23.23
N GLY A 5 5.61 14.03 -22.08
CA GLY A 5 6.36 15.11 -21.43
C GLY A 5 7.82 15.16 -21.87
N LEU A 6 8.48 14.01 -22.05
CA LEU A 6 9.88 13.94 -22.47
C LEU A 6 10.05 13.78 -23.99
N GLY A 7 8.98 13.49 -24.72
CA GLY A 7 8.99 13.26 -26.16
C GLY A 7 9.00 11.78 -26.55
N ALA A 8 8.77 11.52 -27.84
CA ALA A 8 8.60 10.17 -28.39
C ALA A 8 9.82 9.27 -28.20
N GLU A 9 11.01 9.86 -28.14
CA GLU A 9 12.28 9.15 -27.91
C GLU A 9 12.33 8.44 -26.54
N TRP A 10 11.57 8.93 -25.56
CA TRP A 10 11.45 8.35 -24.23
C TRP A 10 10.30 7.35 -24.10
N ALA A 11 9.66 6.97 -25.22
CA ALA A 11 8.55 6.02 -25.20
C ALA A 11 8.96 4.66 -24.63
N TRP A 12 10.22 4.23 -24.82
CA TRP A 12 10.74 2.99 -24.25
C TRP A 12 10.68 2.99 -22.71
N LEU A 13 10.90 4.14 -22.08
CA LEU A 13 10.85 4.29 -20.62
C LEU A 13 9.39 4.20 -20.11
N GLY A 14 8.45 4.77 -20.87
CA GLY A 14 7.02 4.61 -20.61
C GLY A 14 6.54 3.16 -20.78
N THR A 15 7.04 2.46 -21.80
CA THR A 15 6.77 1.03 -22.01
C THR A 15 7.36 0.17 -20.90
N ALA A 16 8.59 0.46 -20.44
CA ALA A 16 9.19 -0.23 -19.30
C ALA A 16 8.35 -0.03 -18.03
N PHE A 17 7.93 1.20 -17.73
CA PHE A 17 7.03 1.48 -16.61
C PHE A 17 5.73 0.66 -16.71
N ALA A 18 5.07 0.67 -17.87
CA ALA A 18 3.82 -0.07 -18.06
C ALA A 18 4.01 -1.58 -17.91
N LEU A 19 5.11 -2.13 -18.43
CA LEU A 19 5.42 -3.56 -18.29
C LEU A 19 5.62 -3.95 -16.82
N PHE A 20 6.45 -3.21 -16.09
CA PHE A 20 6.69 -3.50 -14.69
C PHE A 20 5.48 -3.21 -13.82
N GLY A 21 4.74 -2.13 -14.08
CA GLY A 21 3.51 -1.80 -13.36
C GLY A 21 2.40 -2.82 -13.56
N LEU A 22 2.29 -3.41 -14.74
CA LEU A 22 1.37 -4.52 -15.02
C LEU A 22 1.63 -5.70 -14.09
N PHE A 23 2.88 -6.13 -13.96
CA PHE A 23 3.25 -7.26 -13.11
C PHE A 23 3.32 -6.89 -11.62
N ALA A 24 3.81 -5.70 -11.27
CA ALA A 24 3.89 -5.20 -9.91
C ALA A 24 2.51 -5.15 -9.24
N GLY A 25 1.46 -4.85 -10.00
CA GLY A 25 0.09 -4.90 -9.51
C GLY A 25 -0.31 -6.27 -8.98
N PHE A 26 0.14 -7.36 -9.60
CA PHE A 26 -0.12 -8.72 -9.08
C PHE A 26 0.59 -8.98 -7.75
N GLY A 27 1.75 -8.34 -7.52
CA GLY A 27 2.44 -8.36 -6.24
C GLY A 27 1.71 -7.53 -5.18
N ILE A 28 1.82 -6.20 -5.26
CA ILE A 28 1.31 -5.26 -4.24
C ILE A 28 -0.20 -5.40 -4.06
N GLY A 29 -0.92 -5.29 -5.17
CA GLY A 29 -2.36 -5.08 -5.17
C GLY A 29 -3.17 -6.36 -5.07
N ASN A 30 -2.62 -7.50 -5.46
CA ASN A 30 -3.39 -8.73 -5.60
C ASN A 30 -2.94 -9.82 -4.62
N MET A 31 -1.78 -10.43 -4.85
CA MET A 31 -1.37 -11.63 -4.13
C MET A 31 -1.02 -11.35 -2.67
N VAL A 32 -0.30 -10.26 -2.38
CA VAL A 32 0.01 -9.86 -0.99
C VAL A 32 -1.26 -9.58 -0.19
N GLN A 33 -2.23 -8.90 -0.83
CA GLN A 33 -3.51 -8.56 -0.21
C GLN A 33 -4.32 -9.83 0.10
N ALA A 34 -4.50 -10.71 -0.88
CA ALA A 34 -5.20 -11.97 -0.68
C ALA A 34 -4.55 -12.86 0.39
N ASN A 35 -3.22 -12.90 0.43
CA ASN A 35 -2.49 -13.65 1.43
C ASN A 35 -2.70 -13.09 2.84
N SER A 36 -2.63 -11.77 3.01
CA SER A 36 -2.78 -11.11 4.31
C SER A 36 -4.18 -11.35 4.91
N VAL A 37 -5.22 -11.33 4.07
CA VAL A 37 -6.60 -11.65 4.50
C VAL A 37 -6.74 -13.14 4.84
N ALA A 38 -6.13 -14.02 4.04
CA ALA A 38 -6.16 -15.45 4.30
C ALA A 38 -5.46 -15.81 5.62
N ASP A 39 -4.34 -15.18 5.92
CA ASP A 39 -3.57 -15.40 7.15
C ASP A 39 -4.36 -14.99 8.40
N VAL A 40 -4.95 -13.78 8.40
CA VAL A 40 -5.74 -13.32 9.54
C VAL A 40 -7.02 -14.14 9.73
N LEU A 41 -7.72 -14.50 8.65
CA LEU A 41 -8.95 -15.32 8.76
C LEU A 41 -8.66 -16.77 9.16
N SER A 42 -7.51 -17.31 8.74
CA SER A 42 -7.06 -18.64 9.16
C SER A 42 -6.67 -18.67 10.64
N SER A 43 -5.94 -17.66 11.11
CA SER A 43 -5.52 -17.56 12.51
C SER A 43 -6.69 -17.27 13.46
N SER A 44 -7.57 -16.32 13.12
CA SER A 44 -8.69 -15.91 13.98
C SER A 44 -9.89 -16.86 13.91
N PHE A 45 -10.22 -17.37 12.72
CA PHE A 45 -11.46 -18.12 12.48
C PHE A 45 -11.25 -19.54 11.95
N ARG A 46 -10.00 -19.98 11.76
CA ARG A 46 -9.66 -21.30 11.17
C ARG A 46 -10.26 -21.49 9.77
N ILE A 47 -10.49 -20.40 9.03
CA ILE A 47 -10.99 -20.45 7.65
C ILE A 47 -9.85 -20.86 6.72
N SER A 48 -10.11 -21.83 5.84
CA SER A 48 -9.12 -22.27 4.85
C SER A 48 -8.73 -21.12 3.91
N PRO A 49 -7.43 -20.90 3.65
CA PRO A 49 -6.96 -19.90 2.69
C PRO A 49 -7.59 -20.00 1.29
N TRP A 50 -7.91 -21.22 0.84
CA TRP A 50 -8.60 -21.45 -0.43
C TRP A 50 -10.00 -20.84 -0.45
N ILE A 51 -10.74 -20.95 0.65
CA ILE A 51 -12.08 -20.38 0.80
C ILE A 51 -11.98 -18.85 0.79
N THR A 52 -11.06 -18.29 1.58
CA THR A 52 -10.82 -16.84 1.62
C THR A 52 -10.50 -16.29 0.23
N GLY A 53 -9.53 -16.89 -0.46
CA GLY A 53 -9.14 -16.48 -1.80
C GLY A 53 -10.27 -16.59 -2.83
N GLY A 54 -11.06 -17.66 -2.76
CA GLY A 54 -12.25 -17.85 -3.60
C GLY A 54 -13.33 -16.79 -3.37
N VAL A 55 -13.63 -16.48 -2.10
CA VAL A 55 -14.59 -15.42 -1.75
C VAL A 55 -14.08 -14.05 -2.22
N MET A 56 -12.80 -13.74 -2.00
CA MET A 56 -12.20 -12.51 -2.51
C MET A 56 -12.30 -12.42 -4.03
N ALA A 57 -12.02 -13.50 -4.75
CA ALA A 57 -12.13 -13.56 -6.20
C ALA A 57 -13.54 -13.21 -6.68
N VAL A 58 -14.57 -13.81 -6.07
CA VAL A 58 -15.97 -13.54 -6.40
C VAL A 58 -16.33 -12.08 -6.12
N LEU A 59 -16.00 -11.57 -4.94
CA LEU A 59 -16.32 -10.19 -4.56
C LEU A 59 -15.61 -9.17 -5.46
N VAL A 60 -14.33 -9.40 -5.78
CA VAL A 60 -13.56 -8.54 -6.67
C VAL A 60 -14.15 -8.60 -8.08
N ALA A 61 -14.45 -9.79 -8.60
CA ALA A 61 -15.08 -9.94 -9.92
C ALA A 61 -16.40 -9.17 -10.04
N LEU A 62 -17.27 -9.25 -9.03
CA LEU A 62 -18.56 -8.53 -9.00
C LEU A 62 -18.39 -7.01 -9.13
N VAL A 63 -17.34 -6.45 -8.54
CA VAL A 63 -17.06 -5.00 -8.63
C VAL A 63 -16.37 -4.67 -9.96
N LEU A 64 -15.38 -5.46 -10.38
CA LEU A 64 -14.63 -5.25 -11.62
C LEU A 64 -15.50 -5.29 -12.88
N ILE A 65 -16.58 -6.08 -12.90
CA ILE A 65 -17.54 -6.10 -14.01
C ILE A 65 -18.18 -4.72 -14.23
N GLY A 66 -18.40 -3.94 -13.16
CA GLY A 66 -18.96 -2.59 -13.26
C GLY A 66 -17.98 -1.50 -13.71
N GLY A 67 -16.70 -1.84 -13.89
CA GLY A 67 -15.65 -0.91 -14.33
C GLY A 67 -15.32 0.18 -13.30
N ILE A 68 -14.58 1.20 -13.76
CA ILE A 68 -13.94 2.19 -12.88
C ILE A 68 -14.92 3.00 -12.02
N ARG A 69 -16.13 3.29 -12.52
CA ARG A 69 -17.17 4.02 -11.77
C ARG A 69 -17.62 3.22 -10.54
N ARG A 70 -17.93 1.93 -10.72
CA ARG A 70 -18.31 1.04 -9.62
C ARG A 70 -17.17 0.83 -8.62
N ILE A 71 -15.93 0.73 -9.12
CA ILE A 71 -14.74 0.65 -8.26
C ILE A 71 -14.63 1.89 -7.39
N ALA A 72 -14.74 3.10 -7.98
CA ALA A 72 -14.68 4.36 -7.25
C ALA A 72 -15.82 4.52 -6.23
N GLU A 73 -17.05 4.12 -6.57
CA GLU A 73 -18.19 4.16 -5.65
C GLU A 73 -18.03 3.23 -4.45
N VAL A 74 -17.53 2.00 -4.68
CA VAL A 74 -17.31 1.03 -3.61
C VAL A 74 -16.15 1.47 -2.73
N ALA A 75 -15.00 1.84 -3.33
CA ALA A 75 -13.84 2.31 -2.58
C ALA A 75 -14.17 3.59 -1.79
N GLY A 76 -14.85 4.56 -2.41
CA GLY A 76 -15.22 5.83 -1.78
C GLY A 76 -16.14 5.68 -0.56
N ARG A 77 -16.91 4.59 -0.47
CA ARG A 77 -17.72 4.27 0.73
C ARG A 77 -16.96 3.45 1.75
N LEU A 78 -16.21 2.43 1.32
CA LEU A 78 -15.53 1.51 2.22
C LEU A 78 -14.30 2.14 2.90
N VAL A 79 -13.50 2.91 2.15
CA VAL A 79 -12.22 3.47 2.63
C VAL A 79 -12.41 4.40 3.82
N PRO A 80 -13.37 5.36 3.83
CA PRO A 80 -13.58 6.21 5.00
C PRO A 80 -14.06 5.42 6.23
N ILE A 81 -14.97 4.45 6.03
CA ILE A 81 -15.52 3.64 7.13
C ILE A 81 -14.42 2.81 7.77
N MET A 82 -13.60 2.11 6.97
CA MET A 82 -12.52 1.28 7.50
C MET A 82 -11.45 2.13 8.19
N ALA A 83 -11.09 3.30 7.62
CA ALA A 83 -10.09 4.18 8.21
C ALA A 83 -10.56 4.71 9.57
N ILE A 84 -11.81 5.19 9.66
CA ILE A 84 -12.37 5.69 10.92
C ILE A 84 -12.44 4.58 11.97
N ALA A 85 -12.93 3.39 11.61
CA ALA A 85 -13.01 2.27 12.55
C ALA A 85 -11.64 1.87 13.08
N TYR A 86 -10.66 1.73 12.18
CA TYR A 86 -9.29 1.35 12.53
C TYR A 86 -8.59 2.43 13.38
N LEU A 87 -8.70 3.70 12.98
CA LEU A 87 -8.16 4.83 13.74
C LEU A 87 -8.80 4.94 15.12
N THR A 88 -10.11 4.76 15.23
CA THR A 88 -10.82 4.80 16.51
C THR A 88 -10.31 3.70 17.43
N GLY A 89 -10.21 2.46 16.94
CA GLY A 89 -9.67 1.34 17.72
C GLY A 89 -8.24 1.59 18.19
N GLY A 90 -7.37 2.05 17.29
CA GLY A 90 -5.99 2.37 17.62
C GLY A 90 -5.86 3.52 18.63
N LEU A 91 -6.64 4.59 18.46
CA LEU A 91 -6.64 5.72 19.39
C LEU A 91 -7.16 5.34 20.78
N ILE A 92 -8.17 4.47 20.89
CA ILE A 92 -8.64 3.95 22.18
C ILE A 92 -7.52 3.19 22.89
N ILE A 93 -6.78 2.34 22.16
CA ILE A 93 -5.65 1.58 22.71
C ILE A 93 -4.55 2.53 23.20
N LEU A 94 -4.18 3.52 22.39
CA LEU A 94 -3.16 4.50 22.74
C LEU A 94 -3.59 5.37 23.93
N ALA A 95 -4.86 5.78 23.98
CA ALA A 95 -5.43 6.51 25.12
C ALA A 95 -5.42 5.68 26.42
N SER A 96 -5.58 4.36 26.30
CA SER A 96 -5.50 3.44 27.45
C SER A 96 -4.06 3.17 27.89
N ASN A 97 -3.08 3.47 27.03
CA ASN A 97 -1.65 3.23 27.26
C ASN A 97 -0.82 4.52 27.17
N LEU A 98 -1.39 5.68 27.53
CA LEU A 98 -0.74 6.99 27.35
C LEU A 98 0.66 7.07 27.97
N ASN A 99 0.85 6.44 29.12
CA ASN A 99 2.14 6.44 29.82
C ASN A 99 3.24 5.66 29.09
N ALA A 100 2.88 4.69 28.24
CA ALA A 100 3.82 3.87 27.49
C ALA A 100 4.24 4.51 26.14
N ILE A 101 3.52 5.54 25.68
CA ILE A 101 3.79 6.18 24.38
C ILE A 101 5.20 6.81 24.33
N PRO A 102 5.66 7.58 25.34
CA PRO A 102 7.01 8.14 25.33
C PRO A 102 8.10 7.07 25.23
N ASP A 103 7.94 5.96 25.95
CA ASP A 103 8.88 4.84 25.92
C ASP A 103 8.87 4.13 24.55
N ALA A 104 7.68 3.92 23.96
CA ALA A 104 7.54 3.37 22.62
C ALA A 104 8.23 4.24 21.56
N LEU A 105 8.05 5.56 21.61
CA LEU A 105 8.76 6.50 20.73
C LEU A 105 10.26 6.46 20.99
N GLY A 106 10.69 6.42 22.25
CA GLY A 106 12.08 6.27 22.65
C GLY A 106 12.73 5.02 22.05
N LEU A 107 12.01 3.89 22.05
CA LEU A 107 12.44 2.65 21.40
C LEU A 107 12.61 2.83 19.88
N VAL A 108 11.65 3.48 19.20
CA VAL A 108 11.74 3.74 17.75
C VAL A 108 12.99 4.55 17.43
N PHE A 109 13.21 5.69 18.10
CA PHE A 109 14.38 6.53 17.84
C PHE A 109 15.69 5.82 18.22
N LYS A 110 15.71 5.09 19.33
CA LYS A 110 16.89 4.31 19.74
C LYS A 110 17.24 3.27 18.67
N HIS A 111 16.31 2.41 18.27
CA HIS A 111 16.60 1.36 17.30
C HIS A 111 16.87 1.89 15.88
N ALA A 112 16.32 3.04 15.52
CA ALA A 112 16.58 3.68 14.22
C ALA A 112 17.90 4.46 14.17
N PHE A 113 18.37 5.02 15.29
CA PHE A 113 19.50 5.96 15.32
C PHE A 113 20.64 5.59 16.29
N THR A 114 20.65 4.37 16.87
CA THR A 114 21.75 3.95 17.77
C THR A 114 23.09 4.08 17.05
N PRO A 115 24.02 4.93 17.53
CA PRO A 115 25.29 5.19 16.84
C PRO A 115 26.13 3.92 16.75
N ILE A 116 26.66 3.70 15.56
CA ILE A 116 27.63 2.64 15.26
C ILE A 116 28.89 2.95 16.07
N ALA A 117 29.18 2.18 17.12
CA ALA A 117 30.56 2.14 17.63
C ALA A 117 31.44 1.60 16.50
N ALA A 118 32.58 2.25 16.23
CA ALA A 118 33.44 2.02 15.06
C ALA A 118 34.00 0.58 14.87
N GLY A 119 33.64 -0.38 15.72
CA GLY A 119 33.91 -1.83 15.57
C GLY A 119 32.68 -2.74 15.65
N GLY A 120 31.46 -2.20 15.71
CA GLY A 120 30.23 -2.95 16.01
C GLY A 120 29.49 -3.48 14.78
N GLY A 121 30.08 -4.43 14.05
CA GLY A 121 29.46 -5.03 12.86
C GLY A 121 28.03 -5.57 13.08
N PHE A 122 27.73 -6.07 14.28
CA PHE A 122 26.39 -6.57 14.63
C PHE A 122 25.37 -5.46 14.91
N ALA A 123 25.76 -4.40 15.64
CA ALA A 123 24.86 -3.28 15.94
C ALA A 123 24.55 -2.44 14.68
N GLY A 124 25.55 -2.23 13.81
CA GLY A 124 25.36 -1.57 12.52
C GLY A 124 24.46 -2.35 11.57
N ALA A 125 24.56 -3.68 11.55
CA ALA A 125 23.69 -4.54 10.75
C ALA A 125 22.21 -4.43 11.17
N ALA A 126 21.94 -4.32 12.48
CA ALA A 126 20.58 -4.17 13.00
C ALA A 126 19.95 -2.82 12.62
N VAL A 127 20.70 -1.72 12.74
CA VAL A 127 20.23 -0.38 12.32
C VAL A 127 20.00 -0.34 10.81
N TRP A 128 20.93 -0.88 10.02
CA TRP A 128 20.76 -0.98 8.57
C TRP A 128 19.53 -1.80 8.19
N ALA A 129 19.29 -2.93 8.87
CA ALA A 129 18.09 -3.72 8.67
C ALA A 129 16.82 -2.91 8.99
N ALA A 130 16.79 -2.19 10.12
CA ALA A 130 15.65 -1.35 10.49
C ALA A 130 15.35 -0.28 9.44
N ILE A 131 16.37 0.44 8.95
CA ILE A 131 16.21 1.43 7.88
C ILE A 131 15.74 0.76 6.59
N ARG A 132 16.39 -0.33 6.17
CA ARG A 132 16.05 -1.03 4.93
C ARG A 132 14.61 -1.54 4.93
N PHE A 133 14.18 -2.18 6.01
CA PHE A 133 12.81 -2.68 6.14
C PHE A 133 11.82 -1.54 6.31
N GLY A 134 12.16 -0.49 7.07
CA GLY A 134 11.31 0.70 7.23
C GLY A 134 11.04 1.41 5.90
N VAL A 135 12.09 1.64 5.10
CA VAL A 135 11.97 2.25 3.77
C VAL A 135 11.19 1.32 2.82
N ALA A 136 11.54 0.03 2.76
CA ALA A 136 10.87 -0.91 1.86
C ALA A 136 9.37 -1.06 2.17
N ARG A 137 9.00 -1.21 3.45
CA ARG A 137 7.60 -1.30 3.88
C ARG A 137 6.87 0.03 3.78
N GLY A 138 7.55 1.14 4.06
CA GLY A 138 6.99 2.49 3.91
C GLY A 138 6.62 2.80 2.46
N ILE A 139 7.52 2.57 1.51
CA ILE A 139 7.26 2.75 0.07
C ILE A 139 6.14 1.81 -0.39
N PHE A 140 6.10 0.58 0.13
CA PHE A 140 5.01 -0.35 -0.19
C PHE A 140 3.64 0.17 0.28
N SER A 141 3.58 0.80 1.46
CA SER A 141 2.34 1.31 2.05
C SER A 141 1.81 2.53 1.32
N ASN A 142 2.66 3.55 1.13
CA ASN A 142 2.23 4.85 0.60
C ASN A 142 2.46 5.04 -0.90
N GLU A 143 3.11 4.07 -1.55
CA GLU A 143 3.43 4.07 -2.97
C GLU A 143 4.27 5.28 -3.43
N ALA A 144 4.99 5.92 -2.50
CA ALA A 144 5.81 7.08 -2.81
C ALA A 144 6.92 6.70 -3.79
N GLY A 145 7.01 7.45 -4.89
CA GLY A 145 8.01 7.21 -5.94
C GLY A 145 7.72 6.02 -6.85
N LEU A 146 6.66 5.25 -6.62
CA LEU A 146 6.28 4.12 -7.46
C LEU A 146 5.63 4.55 -8.79
N GLY A 147 4.93 5.69 -8.80
CA GLY A 147 4.26 6.20 -10.00
C GLY A 147 2.89 5.58 -10.29
N SER A 148 2.40 4.69 -9.42
CA SER A 148 1.08 4.05 -9.50
C SER A 148 -0.07 5.00 -9.16
N ALA A 149 0.00 5.69 -8.01
CA ALA A 149 -1.07 6.57 -7.51
C ALA A 149 -1.54 7.64 -8.54
N PRO A 150 -0.66 8.31 -9.31
CA PRO A 150 -1.09 9.25 -10.36
C PRO A 150 -2.06 8.68 -11.40
N ILE A 151 -2.09 7.35 -11.61
CA ILE A 151 -3.03 6.70 -12.54
C ILE A 151 -4.47 6.89 -12.08
N ALA A 152 -4.77 6.76 -10.78
CA ALA A 152 -6.10 7.06 -10.23
C ALA A 152 -6.39 8.56 -10.32
N HIS A 153 -5.44 9.41 -9.95
CA HIS A 153 -5.65 10.85 -9.93
C HIS A 153 -5.89 11.44 -11.32
N ALA A 154 -5.36 10.81 -12.38
CA ALA A 154 -5.63 11.19 -13.77
C ALA A 154 -7.08 10.98 -14.20
N ALA A 155 -7.85 10.15 -13.48
CA ALA A 155 -9.27 9.94 -13.74
C ALA A 155 -10.19 10.91 -12.98
N ALA A 156 -9.64 11.75 -12.10
CA ALA A 156 -10.43 12.70 -11.33
C ALA A 156 -10.95 13.85 -12.20
N ALA A 157 -12.17 14.30 -11.90
CA ALA A 157 -12.72 15.51 -12.50
C ALA A 157 -12.09 16.74 -11.81
N THR A 158 -10.97 17.21 -12.35
CA THR A 158 -10.24 18.40 -11.91
C THR A 158 -9.96 19.30 -13.11
N ASP A 159 -9.95 20.61 -12.88
CA ASP A 159 -9.54 21.62 -13.85
C ASP A 159 -8.07 22.03 -13.70
N ASP A 160 -7.45 21.67 -12.57
CA ASP A 160 -6.08 22.04 -12.24
C ASP A 160 -5.24 20.84 -11.74
N PRO A 161 -4.05 20.60 -12.34
CA PRO A 161 -3.19 19.48 -11.97
C PRO A 161 -2.48 19.69 -10.62
N VAL A 162 -2.20 20.94 -10.21
CA VAL A 162 -1.56 21.26 -8.92
C VAL A 162 -2.56 21.02 -7.80
N ARG A 163 -3.80 21.50 -7.93
CA ARG A 163 -4.89 21.23 -6.99
C ARG A 163 -5.04 19.74 -6.74
N GLN A 164 -5.12 18.95 -7.82
CA GLN A 164 -5.27 17.50 -7.70
C GLN A 164 -4.00 16.81 -7.17
N GLY A 165 -2.81 17.35 -7.48
CA GLY A 165 -1.56 16.92 -6.88
C GLY A 165 -1.52 17.13 -5.36
N THR A 166 -2.02 18.26 -4.86
CA THR A 166 -2.14 18.52 -3.42
C THR A 166 -3.09 17.53 -2.73
N VAL A 167 -4.21 17.18 -3.37
CA VAL A 167 -5.12 16.13 -2.88
C VAL A 167 -4.41 14.77 -2.85
N ALA A 168 -3.64 14.43 -3.90
CA ALA A 168 -2.88 13.18 -3.95
C ALA A 168 -1.85 13.06 -2.81
N MET A 169 -1.20 14.16 -2.44
CA MET A 169 -0.24 14.18 -1.32
C MET A 169 -0.87 13.86 0.04
N LEU A 170 -2.18 14.09 0.22
CA LEU A 170 -2.87 13.70 1.47
C LEU A 170 -2.87 12.18 1.65
N GLY A 171 -2.83 11.41 0.56
CA GLY A 171 -2.80 9.94 0.62
C GLY A 171 -1.60 9.43 1.41
N THR A 172 -0.39 9.91 1.12
CA THR A 172 0.83 9.49 1.82
C THR A 172 0.85 9.94 3.28
N PHE A 173 0.31 11.13 3.57
CA PHE A 173 0.17 11.63 4.93
C PHE A 173 -0.77 10.76 5.77
N ILE A 174 -1.99 10.50 5.28
CA ILE A 174 -3.01 9.72 5.99
C ILE A 174 -2.53 8.28 6.16
N ASP A 175 -1.98 7.66 5.11
CA ASP A 175 -1.50 6.29 5.17
C ASP A 175 -0.34 6.13 6.16
N THR A 176 0.77 6.82 5.91
CA THR A 176 2.00 6.54 6.66
C THR A 176 2.05 7.27 8.00
N LEU A 177 1.83 8.59 8.00
CA LEU A 177 2.03 9.38 9.21
C LEU A 177 0.90 9.20 10.23
N VAL A 178 -0.31 8.89 9.77
CA VAL A 178 -1.45 8.67 10.66
C VAL A 178 -1.67 7.17 10.89
N ILE A 179 -2.09 6.41 9.88
CA ILE A 179 -2.54 5.01 10.07
C ILE A 179 -1.37 4.09 10.47
N CYS A 180 -0.26 4.12 9.73
CA CYS A 180 0.89 3.25 10.01
C CYS A 180 1.60 3.61 11.32
N THR A 181 1.71 4.91 11.66
CA THR A 181 2.23 5.34 12.97
C THR A 181 1.38 4.80 14.11
N ILE A 182 0.05 4.93 14.03
CA ILE A 182 -0.87 4.40 15.05
C ILE A 182 -0.71 2.88 15.16
N THR A 183 -0.65 2.17 14.04
CA THR A 183 -0.44 0.72 14.03
C THR A 183 0.88 0.33 14.71
N GLY A 184 1.98 0.98 14.35
CA GLY A 184 3.29 0.74 14.95
C GLY A 184 3.32 1.02 16.44
N LEU A 185 2.71 2.14 16.88
CA LEU A 185 2.61 2.47 18.30
C LEU A 185 1.76 1.46 19.07
N VAL A 186 0.61 1.03 18.53
CA VAL A 186 -0.22 -0.01 19.14
C VAL A 186 0.56 -1.32 19.33
N ILE A 187 1.34 -1.74 18.34
CA ILE A 187 2.20 -2.93 18.42
C ILE A 187 3.28 -2.76 19.50
N LEU A 188 3.86 -1.57 19.64
CA LEU A 188 4.90 -1.32 20.65
C LEU A 188 4.34 -1.26 22.08
N VAL A 189 3.25 -0.50 22.30
CA VAL A 189 2.68 -0.32 23.65
C VAL A 189 1.97 -1.58 24.16
N SER A 190 1.50 -2.46 23.27
CA SER A 190 0.97 -3.77 23.66
C SER A 190 2.06 -4.76 24.11
N GLY A 191 3.32 -4.50 23.78
CA GLY A 191 4.45 -5.36 24.15
C GLY A 191 4.55 -6.68 23.38
N VAL A 192 3.64 -6.97 22.44
CA VAL A 192 3.61 -8.24 21.70
C VAL A 192 4.57 -8.30 20.51
N TRP A 193 5.31 -7.22 20.24
CA TRP A 193 6.26 -7.11 19.13
C TRP A 193 7.44 -8.11 19.21
N THR A 194 7.63 -8.75 20.37
CA THR A 194 8.62 -9.82 20.60
C THR A 194 8.02 -11.24 20.60
N SER A 195 6.73 -11.39 20.31
CA SER A 195 6.01 -12.68 20.36
C SER A 195 6.47 -13.71 19.32
N GLY A 196 7.15 -13.27 18.26
CA GLY A 196 7.51 -14.10 17.11
C GLY A 196 6.45 -14.11 16.00
N GLU A 197 5.26 -13.54 16.25
CA GLU A 197 4.24 -13.34 15.22
C GLU A 197 4.67 -12.26 14.22
N THR A 198 4.20 -12.35 12.97
CA THR A 198 4.55 -11.41 11.91
C THR A 198 3.33 -10.98 11.09
N GLY A 199 3.46 -9.86 10.36
CA GLY A 199 2.43 -9.42 9.43
C GLY A 199 1.09 -9.10 10.10
N ALA A 200 0.00 -9.53 9.45
CA ALA A 200 -1.37 -9.27 9.89
C ALA A 200 -1.70 -9.90 11.25
N ALA A 201 -1.18 -11.11 11.50
CA ALA A 201 -1.36 -11.81 12.77
C ALA A 201 -0.79 -11.01 13.96
N LEU A 202 0.39 -10.39 13.80
CA LEU A 202 0.99 -9.55 14.83
C LEU A 202 0.13 -8.31 15.16
N SER A 203 -0.39 -7.63 14.14
CA SER A 203 -1.28 -6.48 14.34
C SER A 203 -2.59 -6.91 15.04
N SER A 204 -3.17 -8.04 14.64
CA SER A 204 -4.37 -8.57 15.28
C SER A 204 -4.12 -8.93 16.74
N LEU A 205 -2.97 -9.55 17.04
CA LEU A 205 -2.58 -9.90 18.40
C LEU A 205 -2.41 -8.65 19.27
N ALA A 206 -1.78 -7.59 18.74
CA ALA A 206 -1.59 -6.33 19.47
C ALA A 206 -2.92 -5.68 19.84
N PHE A 207 -3.87 -5.61 18.90
CA PHE A 207 -5.19 -5.07 19.16
C PHE A 207 -5.99 -5.95 20.13
N GLU A 208 -5.93 -7.27 19.98
CA GLU A 208 -6.61 -8.19 20.89
C GLU A 208 -6.08 -8.12 22.32
N SER A 209 -4.75 -8.00 22.49
CA SER A 209 -4.15 -7.85 23.83
C SER A 209 -4.55 -6.56 24.53
N ALA A 210 -4.80 -5.49 23.75
CA ALA A 210 -5.14 -4.18 24.29
C ALA A 210 -6.66 -3.96 24.42
N LEU A 211 -7.47 -4.64 23.61
CA LEU A 211 -8.93 -4.64 23.65
C LEU A 211 -9.48 -6.09 23.62
N PRO A 212 -9.41 -6.82 24.75
CA PRO A 212 -9.80 -8.23 24.79
C PRO A 212 -11.26 -8.45 24.34
N GLY A 213 -11.46 -9.44 23.46
CA GLY A 213 -12.76 -9.84 22.91
C GLY A 213 -13.28 -8.98 21.76
N PHE A 214 -12.61 -7.87 21.41
CA PHE A 214 -13.06 -6.96 20.36
C PHE A 214 -11.95 -6.54 19.39
N GLY A 215 -10.73 -6.32 19.87
CA GLY A 215 -9.64 -5.73 19.10
C GLY A 215 -9.22 -6.56 17.89
N GLY A 216 -9.12 -7.89 18.04
CA GLY A 216 -8.78 -8.78 16.93
C GLY A 216 -9.81 -8.73 15.79
N TYR A 217 -11.10 -8.58 16.11
CA TYR A 217 -12.15 -8.44 15.09
C TYR A 217 -12.02 -7.13 14.31
N VAL A 218 -11.70 -6.02 14.99
CA VAL A 218 -11.48 -4.72 14.33
C VAL A 218 -10.38 -4.83 13.28
N VAL A 219 -9.26 -5.46 13.62
CA VAL A 219 -8.14 -5.65 12.68
C VAL A 219 -8.52 -6.63 11.58
N THR A 220 -9.16 -7.75 11.91
CA THR A 220 -9.48 -8.79 10.93
C THR A 220 -10.43 -8.30 9.86
N PHE A 221 -11.55 -7.68 10.25
CA PHE A 221 -12.50 -7.12 9.29
C PHE A 221 -11.96 -5.86 8.62
N GLY A 222 -11.24 -5.01 9.36
CA GLY A 222 -10.59 -3.82 8.82
C GLY A 222 -9.58 -4.18 7.71
N LEU A 223 -8.72 -5.17 7.96
CA LEU A 223 -7.75 -5.66 6.99
C LEU A 223 -8.42 -6.31 5.79
N ALA A 224 -9.49 -7.09 5.98
CA ALA A 224 -10.23 -7.70 4.89
C ALA A 224 -10.79 -6.63 3.93
N VAL A 225 -11.36 -5.56 4.47
CA VAL A 225 -11.86 -4.42 3.68
C VAL A 225 -10.70 -3.64 3.06
N PHE A 226 -9.61 -3.41 3.80
CA PHE A 226 -8.42 -2.70 3.31
C PHE A 226 -7.83 -3.42 2.10
N ALA A 227 -7.47 -4.69 2.27
CA ALA A 227 -6.94 -5.54 1.21
C ALA A 227 -7.89 -5.66 0.01
N PHE A 228 -9.19 -5.76 0.25
CA PHE A 228 -10.19 -5.76 -0.82
C PHE A 228 -10.19 -4.45 -1.61
N THR A 229 -10.24 -3.30 -0.94
CA THR A 229 -10.22 -1.99 -1.62
C THR A 229 -8.91 -1.73 -2.36
N THR A 230 -7.78 -2.15 -1.79
CA THR A 230 -6.46 -2.09 -2.45
C THR A 230 -6.44 -2.95 -3.72
N ALA A 231 -7.00 -4.17 -3.67
CA ALA A 231 -7.10 -5.04 -4.84
C ALA A 231 -7.99 -4.47 -5.95
N LEU A 232 -9.03 -3.72 -5.60
CA LEU A 232 -9.83 -2.98 -6.57
C LEU A 232 -9.04 -1.80 -7.19
N GLY A 233 -8.38 -0.98 -6.37
CA GLY A 233 -7.61 0.17 -6.83
C GLY A 233 -6.46 -0.23 -7.76
N TRP A 234 -5.66 -1.20 -7.35
CA TRP A 234 -4.54 -1.70 -8.15
C TRP A 234 -4.98 -2.42 -9.43
N SER A 235 -6.19 -2.98 -9.47
CA SER A 235 -6.74 -3.51 -10.72
C SER A 235 -6.86 -2.42 -11.79
N VAL A 236 -7.21 -1.19 -11.40
CA VAL A 236 -7.27 -0.04 -12.32
C VAL A 236 -5.87 0.32 -12.81
N TYR A 237 -4.87 0.28 -11.92
CA TYR A 237 -3.48 0.60 -12.28
C TYR A 237 -2.93 -0.41 -13.28
N GLY A 238 -3.07 -1.70 -12.97
CA GLY A 238 -2.65 -2.78 -13.87
C GLY A 238 -3.43 -2.78 -15.19
N GLU A 239 -4.72 -2.49 -15.16
CA GLU A 239 -5.56 -2.38 -16.36
C GLU A 239 -5.05 -1.28 -17.29
N LYS A 240 -4.69 -0.10 -16.75
CA LYS A 240 -4.17 1.00 -17.55
C LYS A 240 -2.77 0.71 -18.10
N CYS A 241 -1.95 -0.02 -17.36
CA CYS A 241 -0.69 -0.54 -17.87
C CYS A 241 -0.90 -1.56 -19.02
N ALA A 242 -1.86 -2.49 -18.87
CA ALA A 242 -2.21 -3.45 -19.92
C ALA A 242 -2.76 -2.75 -21.17
N GLU A 243 -3.65 -1.78 -20.98
CA GLU A 243 -4.23 -0.97 -22.05
C GLU A 243 -3.16 -0.19 -22.81
N TYR A 244 -2.16 0.37 -22.12
CA TYR A 244 -1.04 1.06 -22.76
C TYR A 244 -0.19 0.12 -23.64
N LEU A 245 0.06 -1.11 -23.19
CA LEU A 245 0.92 -2.07 -23.89
C LEU A 245 0.23 -2.79 -25.05
N PHE A 246 -1.03 -3.19 -24.84
CA PHE A 246 -1.73 -4.14 -25.71
C PHE A 246 -3.06 -3.60 -26.24
N GLY A 247 -3.43 -2.36 -25.86
CA GLY A 247 -4.67 -1.71 -26.24
C GLY A 247 -5.88 -2.18 -25.44
N VAL A 248 -7.04 -1.58 -25.74
CA VAL A 248 -8.32 -1.78 -25.03
C VAL A 248 -8.77 -3.25 -24.99
N ARG A 249 -8.39 -4.05 -25.99
CA ARG A 249 -8.75 -5.48 -26.05
C ARG A 249 -8.13 -6.32 -24.93
N ALA A 250 -7.06 -5.85 -24.30
CA ALA A 250 -6.40 -6.55 -23.20
C ALA A 250 -7.09 -6.38 -21.84
N ILE A 251 -8.04 -5.43 -21.72
CA ILE A 251 -8.72 -5.12 -20.45
C ILE A 251 -9.47 -6.35 -19.90
N ILE A 252 -10.27 -7.03 -20.72
CA ILE A 252 -11.05 -8.20 -20.28
C ILE A 252 -10.13 -9.36 -19.88
N PRO A 253 -9.17 -9.80 -20.72
CA PRO A 253 -8.18 -10.81 -20.33
C PRO A 253 -7.45 -10.45 -19.04
N PHE A 254 -7.01 -9.20 -18.88
CA PHE A 254 -6.34 -8.74 -17.66
C PHE A 254 -7.22 -8.91 -16.42
N ARG A 255 -8.48 -8.47 -16.45
CA ARG A 255 -9.42 -8.62 -15.31
C ARG A 255 -9.66 -10.08 -14.95
N LEU A 256 -9.75 -10.98 -15.93
CA LEU A 256 -9.90 -12.42 -15.68
C LEU A 256 -8.68 -12.98 -14.95
N VAL A 257 -7.47 -12.68 -15.43
CA VAL A 257 -6.23 -13.11 -14.79
C VAL A 257 -6.11 -12.49 -13.39
N TRP A 258 -6.49 -11.23 -13.21
CA TRP A 258 -6.52 -10.55 -11.91
C TRP A 258 -7.38 -11.29 -10.88
N VAL A 259 -8.59 -11.69 -11.27
CA VAL A 259 -9.50 -12.43 -10.39
C VAL A 259 -8.95 -13.82 -10.05
N VAL A 260 -8.39 -14.53 -11.03
CA VAL A 260 -7.81 -15.88 -10.82
C VAL A 260 -6.54 -15.85 -9.97
N ALA A 261 -5.79 -14.73 -9.97
CA ALA A 261 -4.60 -14.59 -9.14
C ALA A 261 -4.90 -14.51 -7.63
N LEU A 262 -6.10 -14.09 -7.23
CA LEU A 262 -6.46 -13.93 -5.81
C LEU A 262 -6.43 -15.25 -5.02
N PRO A 263 -7.09 -16.35 -5.48
CA PRO A 263 -6.97 -17.65 -4.82
C PRO A 263 -5.54 -18.19 -4.78
N VAL A 264 -4.75 -17.95 -5.84
CA VAL A 264 -3.35 -18.36 -5.90
C VAL A 264 -2.50 -17.59 -4.88
N GLY A 265 -2.71 -16.28 -4.77
CA GLY A 265 -2.05 -15.43 -3.79
C GLY A 265 -2.38 -15.80 -2.35
N ALA A 266 -3.64 -16.17 -2.08
CA ALA A 266 -4.10 -16.58 -0.76
C ALA A 266 -3.35 -17.81 -0.20
N VAL A 267 -2.85 -18.70 -1.06
CA VAL A 267 -2.17 -19.95 -0.66
C VAL A 267 -0.65 -19.92 -0.86
N ALA A 268 -0.12 -18.93 -1.57
CA ALA A 268 1.30 -18.82 -1.84
C ALA A 268 2.10 -18.44 -0.59
N LYS A 269 3.40 -18.75 -0.57
CA LYS A 269 4.28 -18.43 0.56
C LYS A 269 4.55 -16.92 0.61
N LEU A 270 4.25 -16.31 1.75
CA LEU A 270 4.38 -14.86 2.00
C LEU A 270 5.75 -14.30 1.58
N SER A 271 6.86 -14.96 1.97
CA SER A 271 8.22 -14.50 1.65
C SER A 271 8.52 -14.45 0.15
N PHE A 272 8.00 -15.41 -0.61
CA PHE A 272 8.15 -15.43 -2.07
C PHE A 272 7.35 -14.30 -2.72
N ILE A 273 6.10 -14.09 -2.28
CA ILE A 273 5.24 -13.02 -2.82
C ILE A 273 5.89 -11.64 -2.57
N TRP A 274 6.39 -11.39 -1.35
CA TRP A 274 7.06 -10.13 -1.03
C TRP A 274 8.33 -9.90 -1.84
N LEU A 275 9.14 -10.95 -2.07
CA LEU A 275 10.35 -10.82 -2.87
C LEU A 275 10.02 -10.41 -4.32
N VAL A 276 9.00 -11.04 -4.91
CA VAL A 276 8.52 -10.71 -6.25
C VAL A 276 7.95 -9.29 -6.29
N ALA A 277 7.11 -8.93 -5.32
CA ALA A 277 6.52 -7.59 -5.22
C ALA A 277 7.61 -6.51 -5.10
N ASP A 278 8.53 -6.64 -4.13
CA ASP A 278 9.61 -5.66 -3.91
C ASP A 278 10.48 -5.47 -5.17
N THR A 279 10.78 -6.55 -5.87
CA THR A 279 11.58 -6.52 -7.10
C THR A 279 10.85 -5.78 -8.23
N LEU A 280 9.57 -6.11 -8.47
CA LEU A 280 8.77 -5.47 -9.50
C LEU A 280 8.50 -4.00 -9.19
N ASN A 281 8.34 -3.66 -7.91
CA ASN A 281 8.17 -2.28 -7.45
C ASN A 281 9.40 -1.44 -7.72
N ALA A 282 10.59 -1.98 -7.44
CA ALA A 282 11.85 -1.30 -7.76
C ALA A 282 11.97 -1.06 -9.27
N LEU A 283 11.66 -2.08 -10.09
CA LEU A 283 11.70 -1.97 -11.54
C LEU A 283 10.67 -0.99 -12.10
N MET A 284 9.50 -0.87 -11.48
CA MET A 284 8.48 0.13 -11.82
C MET A 284 8.88 1.54 -11.37
N ALA A 285 9.51 1.68 -10.21
CA ALA A 285 9.91 2.97 -9.65
C ALA A 285 11.04 3.63 -10.47
N ILE A 286 12.01 2.86 -10.96
CA ILE A 286 13.15 3.38 -11.74
C ILE A 286 12.71 4.28 -12.91
N PRO A 287 11.88 3.84 -13.87
CA PRO A 287 11.45 4.68 -14.98
C PRO A 287 10.61 5.87 -14.54
N ASN A 288 9.79 5.71 -13.50
CA ASN A 288 9.00 6.80 -12.93
C ASN A 288 9.89 7.91 -12.34
N LEU A 289 10.88 7.54 -11.53
CA LEU A 289 11.80 8.45 -10.86
C LEU A 289 12.70 9.19 -11.85
N ILE A 290 13.24 8.50 -12.86
CA ILE A 290 14.00 9.14 -13.94
C ILE A 290 13.14 10.21 -14.62
N ALA A 291 11.90 9.87 -14.97
CA ALA A 291 11.03 10.81 -15.64
C ALA A 291 10.61 11.99 -14.75
N LEU A 292 10.39 11.77 -13.45
CA LEU A 292 10.10 12.84 -12.48
C LEU A 292 11.28 13.81 -12.32
N LEU A 293 12.52 13.30 -12.28
CA LEU A 293 13.71 14.16 -12.21
C LEU A 293 13.83 15.03 -13.46
N LEU A 294 13.66 14.44 -14.64
CA LEU A 294 13.75 15.17 -15.91
C LEU A 294 12.61 16.16 -16.10
N LEU A 295 11.40 15.84 -15.62
CA LEU A 295 10.22 16.71 -15.70
C LEU A 295 10.05 17.64 -14.48
N SER A 296 10.99 17.61 -13.53
CA SER A 296 10.95 18.47 -12.34
C SER A 296 10.80 19.96 -12.65
N PRO A 297 11.42 20.54 -13.72
CA PRO A 297 11.23 21.95 -14.04
C PRO A 297 9.77 22.28 -14.39
N VAL A 298 9.06 21.34 -15.05
CA VAL A 298 7.65 21.53 -15.43
C VAL A 298 6.77 21.57 -14.19
N VAL A 299 6.98 20.65 -13.24
CA VAL A 299 6.23 20.60 -11.98
C VAL A 299 6.46 21.89 -11.17
N VAL A 300 7.71 22.33 -11.06
CA VAL A 300 8.06 23.58 -10.37
C VAL A 300 7.39 24.79 -11.02
N GLN A 301 7.44 24.90 -12.35
CA GLN A 301 6.80 25.99 -13.08
C GLN A 301 5.28 26.04 -12.87
N LEU A 302 4.60 24.90 -12.99
CA LEU A 302 3.15 24.79 -12.78
C LEU A 302 2.76 25.17 -11.35
N THR A 303 3.52 24.68 -10.37
CA THR A 303 3.27 24.94 -8.95
C THR A 303 3.41 26.43 -8.62
N HIS A 304 4.49 27.07 -9.09
CA HIS A 304 4.68 28.51 -8.90
C HIS A 304 3.63 29.35 -9.65
N ALA A 305 3.16 28.91 -10.81
CA ALA A 305 2.10 29.61 -11.53
C ALA A 305 0.76 29.52 -10.78
N TYR A 306 0.44 28.36 -10.21
CA TYR A 306 -0.76 28.14 -9.42
C TYR A 306 -0.81 29.05 -8.18
N PHE A 307 0.21 29.01 -7.32
CA PHE A 307 0.22 29.79 -6.08
C PHE A 307 0.35 31.30 -6.29
N ARG A 308 0.85 31.76 -7.45
CA ARG A 308 0.82 33.18 -7.81
C ARG A 308 -0.54 33.67 -8.30
N ARG A 309 -1.44 32.76 -8.70
CA ARG A 309 -2.81 33.11 -9.12
C ARG A 309 -3.81 33.05 -7.97
N GLU A 310 -3.57 32.20 -6.97
CA GLU A 310 -4.43 32.05 -5.80
C GLU A 310 -4.01 32.89 -4.57
N GLY A 311 -2.80 33.47 -4.58
CA GLY A 311 -2.30 34.40 -3.55
C GLY A 311 -2.33 35.85 -4.01
#